data_AF-A0A930XX76-F1
#
_entry.id   AF-A0A930XX76-F1
#
_cell.length_a   1.000
_cell.length_b   1.000
_cell.length_c   1.000
_cell.angle_alpha   90.00
_cell.angle_beta   90.00
_cell.angle_gamma   90.00
#
_symmetry.space_group_name_H-M   'P 1'
#
loop_
_entity.id
_entity.type
_entity.pdbx_description
1 polymer ?
#
loop_
_entity_poly.entity_id
_entity_poly.type
_entity_poly.pdbx_seq_one_letter_code
_entity_poly.pdbx_strand_id
1 'polypeptide(L)'
;MEQKRAKTPGSGRKKGVPNKSTSEARELLQKVLGKELDKLGLLLAKLEPIERVNALAKLLPYILPKQSEITIGPKEEMTPEQKTQRLKELKEKLLNSDI
;
A
#
# COMPACT_ATOMS: atom_id res chain seq x y z
N MET A 1 29.86 27.86 40.99
CA MET A 1 30.21 27.08 39.77
C MET A 1 29.23 25.93 39.66
N GLU A 2 28.31 25.99 38.70
CA GLU A 2 27.28 24.97 38.50
C GLU A 2 27.88 23.75 37.78
N GLN A 3 28.09 22.66 38.50
CA GLN A 3 28.61 21.42 37.89
C GLN A 3 27.47 20.72 37.11
N LYS A 4 27.47 20.85 35.77
CA LYS A 4 26.59 20.05 34.91
C LYS A 4 27.00 18.57 34.99
N ARG A 5 26.10 17.73 35.48
CA ARG A 5 26.28 16.27 35.52
C ARG A 5 26.47 15.72 34.10
N ALA A 6 27.55 14.99 33.86
CA ALA A 6 27.78 14.31 32.60
C ALA A 6 26.74 13.18 32.41
N LYS A 7 26.04 13.18 31.26
CA LYS A 7 25.02 12.17 30.94
C LYS A 7 25.72 10.91 30.41
N THR A 8 25.38 9.74 30.96
CA THR A 8 25.95 8.45 30.53
C THR A 8 25.57 8.16 29.07
N PRO A 9 26.54 7.80 28.19
CA PRO A 9 26.24 7.42 26.82
C PRO A 9 25.25 6.25 26.81
N GLY A 10 24.11 6.41 26.12
CA GLY A 10 23.09 5.35 26.03
C GLY A 10 22.03 5.33 27.14
N SER A 11 22.01 6.29 28.08
CA SER A 11 20.98 6.38 29.13
C SER A 11 19.58 6.79 28.65
N GLY A 12 19.38 6.90 27.34
CA GLY A 12 18.12 7.32 26.72
C GLY A 12 17.25 6.14 26.28
N ARG A 13 15.99 6.42 25.93
CA ARG A 13 15.10 5.43 25.32
C ARG A 13 15.75 4.91 24.02
N LYS A 14 15.87 3.60 23.87
CA LYS A 14 16.38 2.98 22.63
C LYS A 14 15.53 3.41 21.43
N LYS A 15 16.19 3.80 20.33
CA LYS A 15 15.54 4.18 19.08
C LYS A 15 14.72 2.99 18.57
N GLY A 16 13.44 3.21 18.26
CA GLY A 16 12.51 2.17 17.81
C GLY A 16 11.60 1.58 18.88
N VAL A 17 11.84 1.84 20.17
CA VAL A 17 10.91 1.40 21.23
C VAL A 17 9.64 2.28 21.18
N PRO A 18 8.45 1.72 20.90
CA PRO A 18 7.22 2.48 20.87
C PRO A 18 6.92 3.06 22.25
N ASN A 19 6.24 4.21 22.29
CA ASN A 19 5.85 4.79 23.56
C ASN A 19 4.78 3.89 24.21
N LYS A 20 4.98 3.50 25.47
CA LYS A 20 4.05 2.58 26.18
C LYS A 20 2.61 3.10 26.15
N SER A 21 2.42 4.39 26.43
CA SER A 21 1.11 5.06 26.35
C SER A 21 0.49 5.03 24.96
N THR A 22 1.30 5.10 23.89
CA THR A 22 0.82 4.99 22.50
C THR A 22 0.43 3.56 22.16
N SER A 23 1.11 2.55 22.71
CA SER A 23 0.77 1.14 22.52
C SER A 23 -0.57 0.79 23.16
N GLU A 24 -0.75 1.17 24.42
CA GLU A 24 -1.99 0.92 25.18
C GLU A 24 -3.20 1.62 24.51
N ALA A 25 -3.02 2.87 24.07
CA ALA A 25 -4.05 3.59 23.32
C ALA A 25 -4.39 2.89 21.98
N ARG A 26 -3.39 2.38 21.25
CA ARG A 26 -3.62 1.64 20.00
C ARG A 26 -4.39 0.34 20.25
N GLU A 27 -4.06 -0.41 21.30
CA GLU A 27 -4.75 -1.65 21.66
C GLU A 27 -6.22 -1.39 22.03
N LEU A 28 -6.49 -0.35 22.82
CA LEU A 28 -7.85 0.05 23.16
C LEU A 28 -8.64 0.45 21.91
N LEU A 29 -8.04 1.26 21.03
CA LEU A 29 -8.66 1.66 19.76
C LEU A 29 -8.93 0.44 18.87
N GLN A 30 -7.99 -0.50 18.75
CA GLN A 30 -8.20 -1.74 17.99
C GLN A 30 -9.35 -2.58 18.55
N LYS A 31 -9.47 -2.70 19.88
CA LYS A 31 -10.56 -3.43 20.52
C LYS A 31 -11.93 -2.79 20.27
N VAL A 32 -12.00 -1.46 20.33
CA VAL A 32 -13.26 -0.73 20.07
C VAL A 32 -13.61 -0.81 18.59
N LEU A 33 -12.66 -0.50 17.70
CA LEU A 33 -12.88 -0.54 16.26
C LEU A 33 -13.23 -1.94 15.77
N GLY A 34 -12.62 -3.00 16.31
CA GLY A 34 -12.96 -4.39 15.96
C GLY A 34 -14.44 -4.69 16.19
N LYS A 35 -14.97 -4.32 17.37
CA LYS A 35 -16.39 -4.53 17.69
C LYS A 35 -17.34 -3.74 16.79
N GLU A 36 -16.95 -2.54 16.37
CA GLU A 36 -17.74 -1.71 15.45
C GLU A 36 -17.68 -2.26 14.02
N LEU A 37 -16.53 -2.78 13.61
CA LEU A 37 -16.36 -3.44 12.30
C LEU A 37 -17.21 -4.70 12.17
N ASP A 38 -17.35 -5.49 13.23
CA ASP A 38 -18.26 -6.67 13.25
C ASP A 38 -19.72 -6.27 12.97
N LYS A 39 -20.12 -5.07 13.39
CA LYS A 39 -21.48 -4.54 13.19
C LYS A 39 -21.62 -3.70 11.93
N LEU A 40 -20.53 -3.41 11.23
CA LEU A 40 -20.51 -2.48 10.11
C LEU A 40 -21.48 -2.90 9.00
N GLY A 41 -21.60 -4.19 8.69
CA GLY A 41 -22.56 -4.68 7.69
C GLY A 41 -24.01 -4.36 8.04
N LEU A 42 -24.40 -4.50 9.32
CA LEU A 42 -25.73 -4.16 9.81
C LEU A 42 -25.96 -2.64 9.80
N LEU A 43 -24.94 -1.85 10.11
CA LEU A 43 -25.02 -0.38 10.07
C LEU A 43 -25.17 0.12 8.63
N LEU A 44 -24.39 -0.43 7.69
CA LEU A 44 -24.47 -0.10 6.27
C LEU A 44 -25.83 -0.44 5.66
N ALA A 45 -26.50 -1.49 6.16
CA ALA A 45 -27.84 -1.85 5.71
C ALA A 45 -28.94 -0.88 6.17
N LYS A 46 -28.69 -0.10 7.23
CA LYS A 46 -29.63 0.88 7.79
C LYS A 46 -29.49 2.28 7.18
N LEU A 47 -28.42 2.53 6.44
CA LEU A 47 -28.16 3.82 5.79
C LEU A 47 -29.05 4.01 4.57
N GLU A 48 -29.31 5.28 4.23
CA GLU A 48 -29.92 5.59 2.94
C GLU A 48 -29.00 5.18 1.77
N PRO A 49 -29.58 4.89 0.58
CA PRO A 49 -28.80 4.40 -0.56
C PRO A 49 -27.57 5.26 -0.91
N ILE A 50 -27.72 6.60 -0.89
CA ILE A 50 -26.64 7.55 -1.20
C ILE A 50 -25.55 7.50 -0.13
N GLU A 51 -25.94 7.49 1.15
CA GLU A 51 -25.00 7.44 2.27
C GLU A 51 -24.22 6.12 2.30
N ARG A 52 -24.89 5.01 1.96
CA ARG A 52 -24.28 3.69 1.86
C ARG A 52 -23.19 3.66 0.78
N VAL A 53 -23.47 4.21 -0.41
CA VAL A 53 -22.47 4.31 -1.49
C VAL A 53 -21.29 5.18 -1.06
N ASN A 54 -21.54 6.32 -0.41
CA ASN A 54 -20.49 7.19 0.10
C ASN A 54 -19.62 6.52 1.18
N ALA A 55 -20.23 5.76 2.09
CA ALA A 55 -19.51 5.00 3.11
C ALA A 55 -18.60 3.93 2.47
N LEU A 56 -19.12 3.18 1.51
CA LEU A 56 -18.34 2.18 0.77
C LEU A 56 -17.19 2.82 -0.02
N ALA A 57 -17.44 3.95 -0.69
CA ALA A 57 -16.41 4.69 -1.44
C ALA A 57 -15.24 5.12 -0.55
N LYS A 58 -15.50 5.48 0.71
CA LYS A 58 -14.47 5.84 1.69
C LYS A 58 -13.71 4.62 2.23
N LEU A 59 -14.32 3.44 2.23
CA LEU A 59 -13.71 2.19 2.70
C LEU A 59 -12.86 1.50 1.63
N LEU A 60 -13.26 1.60 0.35
CA LEU A 60 -12.56 0.98 -0.79
C LEU A 60 -11.03 1.19 -0.82
N PRO A 61 -10.48 2.40 -0.54
CA PRO A 61 -9.03 2.64 -0.60
C PRO A 61 -8.22 1.88 0.45
N TYR A 62 -8.87 1.35 1.49
CA TYR A 62 -8.22 0.61 2.57
C TYR A 62 -8.34 -0.91 2.39
N ILE A 63 -9.30 -1.37 1.58
CA ILE A 63 -9.56 -2.79 1.30
C ILE A 63 -8.88 -3.20 0.00
N LEU A 64 -8.98 -2.36 -1.02
CA LEU A 64 -8.37 -2.62 -2.31
C LEU A 64 -7.00 -1.95 -2.38
N PRO A 65 -6.00 -2.63 -2.93
CA PRO A 65 -4.77 -1.95 -3.30
C PRO A 65 -5.13 -0.81 -4.26
N LYS A 66 -4.68 0.41 -3.95
CA LYS A 66 -4.81 1.52 -4.89
C LYS A 66 -4.18 1.07 -6.20
N GLN A 67 -4.98 1.04 -7.26
CA GLN A 67 -4.50 0.67 -8.57
C GLN A 67 -3.37 1.64 -8.91
N SER A 68 -2.15 1.12 -8.97
CA SER A 68 -1.01 1.91 -9.44
C SER A 68 -1.35 2.38 -10.84
N GLU A 69 -1.10 3.65 -11.12
CA GLU A 69 -1.12 4.15 -12.49
C GLU A 69 -0.33 3.16 -13.33
N ILE A 70 -0.94 2.67 -14.40
CA ILE A 70 -0.22 1.87 -15.38
C ILE A 70 0.72 2.86 -16.03
N THR A 71 1.93 2.99 -15.48
CA THR A 71 3.04 3.54 -16.22
C THR A 71 3.24 2.57 -17.38
N ILE A 72 2.64 2.90 -18.52
CA ILE A 72 3.21 2.55 -19.79
C ILE A 72 4.58 3.20 -19.72
N GLY A 73 5.56 2.43 -19.25
CA GLY A 73 6.96 2.85 -19.23
C GLY A 73 7.31 3.37 -20.62
N PRO A 74 8.38 4.18 -20.75
CA PRO A 74 8.80 4.65 -22.06
C PRO A 74 8.82 3.43 -22.97
N LYS A 75 7.94 3.42 -23.97
CA LYS A 75 7.97 2.45 -25.05
C LYS A 75 9.43 2.54 -25.46
N GLU A 76 10.23 1.51 -25.19
CA GLU A 76 11.60 1.50 -25.67
C GLU A 76 11.41 1.72 -27.17
N GLU A 77 11.70 2.94 -27.62
CA GLU A 77 11.63 3.27 -29.02
C GLU A 77 12.82 2.56 -29.60
N MET A 78 12.64 1.24 -29.80
CA MET A 78 13.55 0.43 -30.54
C MET A 78 13.80 1.22 -31.82
N THR A 79 15.06 1.50 -32.09
CA THR A 79 15.42 2.15 -33.35
C THR A 79 14.80 1.35 -34.48
N PRO A 80 14.48 1.96 -35.63
CA PRO A 80 13.87 1.26 -36.76
C PRO A 80 14.59 -0.06 -37.10
N GLU A 81 15.91 -0.08 -36.90
CA GLU A 81 16.82 -1.23 -37.05
C GLU A 81 16.61 -2.34 -36.01
N GLN A 82 16.44 -1.99 -34.74
CA GLN A 82 16.15 -2.97 -33.69
C GLN A 82 14.77 -3.60 -33.90
N LYS A 83 13.79 -2.81 -34.37
CA LYS A 83 12.45 -3.31 -34.71
C LYS A 83 12.50 -4.32 -35.86
N THR A 84 13.26 -4.03 -36.92
CA THR A 84 13.39 -4.94 -38.06
C THR A 84 14.11 -6.23 -37.68
N GLN A 85 15.15 -6.15 -36.83
CA GLN A 85 15.86 -7.33 -36.34
C GLN A 85 14.96 -8.22 -35.47
N ARG A 86 14.15 -7.62 -34.59
CA ARG A 86 13.18 -8.35 -33.77
C ARG A 86 12.07 -9.00 -34.61
N LEU A 87 11.57 -8.29 -35.63
CA LEU A 87 10.60 -8.85 -36.57
C LEU A 87 11.17 -10.01 -37.38
N LYS A 88 12.44 -9.94 -37.77
CA LYS A 88 13.12 -11.04 -38.47
C LYS A 88 13.26 -12.28 -37.59
N GLU A 89 13.72 -12.10 -36.35
CA GLU A 89 13.84 -13.20 -35.37
C GLU A 89 12.49 -13.87 -35.08
N LEU A 90 11.41 -13.09 -34.94
CA LEU A 90 10.06 -13.62 -34.72
C LEU A 90 9.52 -14.38 -35.94
N LYS A 91 9.80 -13.91 -37.16
CA LYS A 91 9.44 -14.63 -38.39
C LYS A 91 10.17 -15.96 -38.51
N GLU A 92 11.46 -16.00 -38.19
CA GLU A 92 12.25 -17.24 -38.21
C GLU A 92 11.72 -18.25 -37.17
N LYS A 93 11.33 -17.78 -35.98
CA LYS A 93 10.70 -18.65 -34.98
C LYS A 93 9.36 -19.21 -35.43
N LEU A 94 8.53 -18.41 -36.10
CA LEU A 94 7.24 -18.86 -36.62
C LEU A 94 7.42 -19.94 -37.71
N LEU A 95 8.41 -19.76 -38.59
CA LEU A 95 8.70 -20.71 -39.67
C LEU A 95 9.25 -22.05 -39.14
N ASN A 96 10.00 -21.99 -38.03
CA ASN A 96 10.58 -23.18 -37.38
C ASN A 96 9.62 -23.86 -36.39
N SER A 97 8.50 -23.22 -36.02
CA SER A 97 7.48 -23.80 -35.16
C SER A 97 6.39 -24.58 -35.91
N ASP A 98 6.37 -24.50 -37.25
CA ASP A 98 5.42 -25.20 -38.12
C ASP A 98 5.99 -26.53 -38.70
N ILE A 99 6.96 -27.17 -38.01
CA ILE A 99 7.43 -28.55 -38.27
C ILE A 99 7.21 -29.42 -37.03
#